data_AF-A0A379SLP9-F1
#
_entry.id   AF-A0A379SLP9-F1
#
_cell.length_a   1.000
_cell.length_b   1.000
_cell.length_c   1.000
_cell.angle_alpha   90.00
_cell.angle_beta   90.00
_cell.angle_gamma   90.00
#
_symmetry.space_group_name_H-M   'P 1'
#
loop_
_entity.id
_entity.type
_entity.pdbx_description
1 polymer ?
#
loop_
_entity_poly.entity_id
_entity_poly.type
_entity_poly.pdbx_seq_one_letter_code
_entity_poly.pdbx_strand_id
1 'polypeptide(L)'
;MPRRRKNKIFVFGNAPTALFRLLEHNVTVSGVVGVPVGFVGAAESKEALTHSHFPAIAALGRKGGSNVAAAIVNALLYHLREA
;
A
#
# COMPACT_ATOMS: atom_id res chain seq x y z
N MET A 1 -13.37 23.13 -16.96
CA MET A 1 -13.02 21.69 -17.03
C MET A 1 -13.18 21.11 -15.62
N PRO A 2 -14.03 20.10 -15.37
CA PRO A 2 -14.15 19.51 -14.04
C PRO A 2 -12.84 18.81 -13.69
N ARG A 3 -12.31 19.02 -12.47
CA ARG A 3 -11.09 18.36 -11.99
C ARG A 3 -11.33 16.85 -12.04
N ARG A 4 -10.65 16.11 -12.93
CA ARG A 4 -10.62 14.63 -12.90
C ARG A 4 -10.35 14.21 -11.46
N ARG A 5 -11.23 13.39 -10.87
CA ARG A 5 -10.93 12.68 -9.62
C ARG A 5 -9.61 11.96 -9.84
N LYS A 6 -8.54 12.44 -9.22
CA LYS A 6 -7.23 11.81 -9.35
C LYS A 6 -7.32 10.48 -8.62
N ASN A 7 -7.24 9.38 -9.35
CA ASN A 7 -7.02 8.05 -8.78
C ASN A 7 -5.75 8.11 -7.95
N LYS A 8 -5.84 7.72 -6.68
CA LYS A 8 -4.73 7.78 -5.72
C LYS A 8 -4.32 6.37 -5.35
N ILE A 9 -3.03 6.08 -5.48
CA ILE A 9 -2.42 4.86 -4.96
C ILE A 9 -1.50 5.28 -3.82
N PHE A 10 -1.62 4.61 -2.67
CA PHE A 10 -0.74 4.82 -1.53
C PHE A 10 0.27 3.67 -1.43
N VAL A 11 1.53 4.00 -1.14
CA VAL A 11 2.63 3.03 -1.12
C VAL A 11 3.45 3.22 0.14
N PHE A 12 3.51 2.19 0.98
CA PHE A 12 4.19 2.17 2.27
C PHE A 12 5.26 1.08 2.29
N GLY A 13 6.53 1.47 2.22
CA GLY A 13 7.67 0.56 2.25
C GLY A 13 8.42 0.49 3.57
N ASN A 14 8.25 1.47 4.47
CA ASN A 14 9.02 1.54 5.72
C ASN A 14 8.10 1.72 6.93
N ALA A 15 7.48 2.89 7.08
CA ALA A 15 6.77 3.27 8.30
C ALA A 15 5.42 2.55 8.46
N PRO A 16 5.27 1.63 9.45
CA PRO A 16 3.99 0.99 9.73
C PRO A 16 2.95 1.99 10.25
N THR A 17 3.40 3.00 11.02
CA THR A 17 2.54 4.06 11.56
C THR A 17 1.83 4.85 10.47
N ALA A 18 2.49 5.10 9.34
CA ALA A 18 1.87 5.78 8.21
C ALA A 18 0.75 4.94 7.56
N LEU A 19 0.92 3.61 7.52
CA LEU A 19 -0.13 2.70 7.06
C LEU A 19 -1.31 2.70 8.04
N PHE A 20 -1.06 2.60 9.35
CA PHE A 20 -2.12 2.73 10.35
C PHE A 20 -2.90 4.03 10.23
N ARG A 21 -2.21 5.16 10.03
CA ARG A 21 -2.86 6.46 9.80
C ARG A 21 -3.80 6.44 8.59
N LEU A 22 -3.43 5.78 7.49
CA LEU A 22 -4.35 5.66 6.36
C LEU A 22 -5.63 4.90 6.74
N LEU A 23 -5.51 3.83 7.53
CA LEU A 23 -6.63 3.00 7.97
C LEU A 23 -7.63 3.73 8.88
N GLU A 24 -7.19 4.79 9.57
CA GLU A 24 -8.06 5.65 10.39
C GLU A 24 -8.96 6.57 9.54
N HIS A 25 -8.69 6.73 8.25
CA HIS A 25 -9.40 7.67 7.38
C HIS A 25 -10.35 6.96 6.42
N ASN A 26 -11.57 7.51 6.29
CA ASN A 26 -12.53 7.07 5.28
C ASN A 26 -12.29 7.82 3.96
N VAL A 27 -11.29 7.38 3.19
CA VAL A 27 -10.90 7.99 1.92
C VAL A 27 -11.06 7.02 0.75
N THR A 28 -11.54 7.50 -0.39
CA THR A 28 -11.54 6.68 -1.61
C THR A 28 -10.12 6.59 -2.18
N VAL A 29 -9.56 5.39 -2.22
CA VAL A 29 -8.27 5.08 -2.81
C VAL A 29 -8.43 4.06 -3.93
N SER A 30 -7.57 4.14 -4.94
CA SER A 30 -7.56 3.18 -6.05
C SER A 30 -6.80 1.91 -5.72
N GLY A 31 -5.89 1.98 -4.74
CA GLY A 31 -5.17 0.83 -4.22
C GLY A 31 -4.12 1.22 -3.19
N VAL A 32 -3.69 0.24 -2.38
CA VAL A 32 -2.67 0.41 -1.35
C VAL A 32 -1.59 -0.68 -1.49
N VAL A 33 -0.33 -0.29 -1.51
CA VAL A 33 0.81 -1.21 -1.37
C VAL A 33 1.34 -1.08 0.06
N GLY A 34 0.97 -2.01 0.92
CA GLY A 34 1.37 -2.06 2.33
C GLY A 34 2.47 -3.08 2.55
N VAL A 35 3.72 -2.68 2.38
CA VAL A 35 4.89 -3.54 2.61
C VAL A 35 5.92 -2.93 3.59
N PRO A 36 5.52 -2.31 4.71
CA PRO A 36 6.49 -1.88 5.71
C PRO A 36 7.32 -3.06 6.23
N VAL A 37 8.61 -2.81 6.44
CA VAL A 37 9.54 -3.73 7.08
C VAL A 37 9.77 -3.29 8.52
N GLY A 38 9.91 -4.23 9.43
CA GLY A 38 10.26 -3.91 10.81
C GLY A 38 9.84 -4.98 11.79
N PHE A 39 10.28 -4.80 13.03
CA PHE A 39 9.96 -5.70 14.15
C PHE A 39 8.84 -5.17 15.04
N VAL A 40 8.39 -3.93 14.83
CA VAL A 40 7.34 -3.28 15.62
C VAL A 40 6.27 -2.76 14.66
N GLY A 41 5.04 -3.25 14.79
CA GLY A 41 3.87 -2.78 14.05
C GLY A 41 3.82 -3.17 12.57
N ALA A 42 4.89 -3.73 12.00
CA ALA A 42 4.94 -4.09 10.58
C ALA A 42 3.95 -5.21 10.25
N ALA A 43 3.96 -6.31 11.01
CA ALA A 43 3.06 -7.44 10.76
C ALA A 43 1.60 -7.01 10.99
N GLU A 44 1.35 -6.32 12.10
CA GLU A 44 0.05 -5.87 12.55
C GLU A 44 -0.57 -4.84 11.61
N SER A 45 0.21 -3.89 11.09
CA SER A 45 -0.29 -2.90 10.12
C SER A 45 -0.70 -3.53 8.79
N LYS A 46 0.02 -4.56 8.35
CA LYS A 46 -0.31 -5.29 7.11
C LYS A 46 -1.51 -6.20 7.29
N GLU A 47 -1.65 -6.84 8.45
CA GLU A 47 -2.83 -7.62 8.80
C GLU A 47 -4.09 -6.74 8.94
N ALA A 48 -3.95 -5.56 9.56
CA ALA A 48 -5.02 -4.57 9.60
C ALA A 48 -5.42 -4.09 8.19
N LEU A 49 -4.44 -3.89 7.29
CA LEU A 49 -4.71 -3.55 5.89
C LEU A 49 -5.48 -4.66 5.17
N THR A 50 -5.13 -5.94 5.37
CA THR A 50 -5.86 -7.06 4.75
C THR A 50 -7.30 -7.22 5.24
N HIS A 51 -7.61 -6.74 6.45
CA HIS A 51 -8.97 -6.70 6.99
C HIS A 51 -9.74 -5.41 6.65
N SER A 52 -9.09 -4.46 5.97
CA SER A 52 -9.70 -3.20 5.58
C SER A 52 -10.50 -3.32 4.27
N HIS A 53 -11.25 -2.28 3.93
CA HIS A 53 -12.00 -2.20 2.68
C HIS A 53 -11.16 -1.72 1.48
N PHE A 54 -9.89 -1.40 1.68
CA PHE A 54 -9.04 -0.91 0.61
C PHE A 54 -8.54 -2.05 -0.30
N PRO A 55 -8.61 -1.91 -1.63
CA PRO A 55 -7.88 -2.81 -2.53
C PRO A 55 -6.39 -2.74 -2.22
N ALA A 56 -5.76 -3.87 -1.90
CA ALA A 56 -4.41 -3.85 -1.34
C ALA A 56 -3.51 -5.01 -1.79
N ILE A 57 -2.21 -4.72 -1.83
CA ILE A 57 -1.12 -5.69 -1.90
C ILE A 57 -0.33 -5.57 -0.59
N ALA A 58 -0.21 -6.68 0.14
CA ALA A 58 0.52 -6.74 1.40
C ALA A 58 1.46 -7.95 1.46
N ALA A 59 2.68 -7.74 1.96
CA ALA A 59 3.64 -8.80 2.22
C ALA A 59 3.61 -9.15 3.71
N LEU A 60 2.77 -10.10 4.12
CA LEU A 60 2.49 -10.40 5.53
C LEU A 60 3.74 -10.73 6.37
N GLY A 61 3.61 -10.59 7.70
CA GLY A 61 4.69 -10.75 8.66
C GLY A 61 5.63 -9.53 8.71
N ARG A 62 6.91 -9.74 9.05
CA ARG A 62 7.87 -8.63 9.32
C ARG A 62 8.71 -8.16 8.13
N LYS A 63 8.72 -8.92 7.03
CA LYS A 63 9.52 -8.60 5.83
C LYS A 63 8.81 -7.57 4.95
N GLY A 64 9.57 -6.76 4.23
CA GLY A 64 9.05 -5.68 3.39
C GLY A 64 10.18 -4.78 2.92
N GLY A 65 9.90 -3.49 2.76
CA GLY A 65 10.91 -2.48 2.45
C GLY A 65 10.55 -1.64 1.24
N SER A 66 11.20 -0.48 1.11
CA SER A 66 11.05 0.40 -0.06
C SER A 66 11.40 -0.30 -1.37
N ASN A 67 12.36 -1.24 -1.37
CA ASN A 67 12.71 -2.01 -2.57
C ASN A 67 11.58 -2.93 -3.02
N VAL A 68 10.91 -3.59 -2.07
CA VAL A 68 9.73 -4.43 -2.34
C VAL A 68 8.58 -3.55 -2.86
N ALA A 69 8.36 -2.40 -2.23
CA ALA A 69 7.34 -1.45 -2.65
C ALA A 69 7.58 -0.97 -4.10
N ALA A 70 8.81 -0.57 -4.42
CA ALA A 70 9.19 -0.15 -5.76
C ALA A 70 9.06 -1.29 -6.78
N ALA A 71 9.46 -2.51 -6.44
CA ALA A 71 9.31 -3.68 -7.30
C ALA A 71 7.84 -3.96 -7.65
N ILE A 72 6.93 -3.87 -6.67
CA ILE A 72 5.48 -4.03 -6.89
C ILE A 72 4.96 -2.94 -7.84
N VAL A 73 5.31 -1.67 -7.58
CA VAL A 73 4.89 -0.55 -8.44
C VAL A 73 5.42 -0.72 -9.86
N ASN A 74 6.69 -1.11 -10.02
CA ASN A 74 7.27 -1.38 -11.34
C ASN A 74 6.57 -2.53 -12.06
N ALA A 75 6.26 -3.63 -11.37
CA ALA A 75 5.51 -4.73 -11.96
C ALA A 75 4.12 -4.31 -12.45
N LEU A 76 3.41 -3.47 -11.67
CA LEU A 76 2.13 -2.90 -12.11
C LEU A 76 2.30 -2.05 -13.38
N LEU A 77 3.34 -1.22 -13.44
CA LEU A 77 3.61 -0.39 -14.62
C LEU A 77 3.96 -1.22 -15.86
N TYR A 78 4.73 -2.30 -15.69
CA TYR A 78 5.04 -3.21 -16.79
C TYR A 78 3.80 -3.92 -17.30
N HIS A 79 2.97 -4.43 -16.40
CA HIS A 79 1.71 -5.09 -16.77
C HIS A 79 0.75 -4.12 -17.49
N LEU A 80 0.67 -2.86 -17.06
CA LEU A 80 -0.13 -1.83 -17.73
C LEU A 80 0.36 -1.47 -19.15
N ARG A 81 1.65 -1.66 -19.44
CA ARG A 81 2.20 -1.44 -20.78
C ARG A 81 1.90 -2.61 -21.73
N GLU A 82 1.76 -3.80 -21.16
CA GLU A 82 1.56 -5.06 -21.90
C GLU A 82 0.08 -5.41 -22.11
N ALA A 83 -0.81 -4.77 -21.35
CA ALA A 83 -2.27 -4.87 -21.48
C ALA A 83 -2.83 -3.86 -22.49
#